data_AF-A0A930UDB8-F1
#
_entry.id   AF-A0A930UDB8-F1
#
_cell.length_a   1.000
_cell.length_b   1.000
_cell.length_c   1.000
_cell.angle_alpha   90.00
_cell.angle_beta   90.00
_cell.angle_gamma   90.00
#
_symmetry.space_group_name_H-M   'P 1'
#
loop_
_entity.id
_entity.type
_entity.pdbx_description
1 polymer ?
#
loop_
_entity_poly.entity_id
_entity_poly.type
_entity_poly.pdbx_seq_one_letter_code
_entity_poly.pdbx_strand_id
1 'polypeptide(L)'
;MDHWKKQSIDSFLIEIENYFLDCSADSFQNQSIINKVNKEELQYLLDRLDLAKIVGVSHKLILNETLKNKEKNKFSYFILRSKNIPLEVNHLDETKKSVFIRLAENYFEEKNNFLIYSISELFDRGYVVKEEDELFTKQLFKKIQSESDFEKWSMLRFAVKLNDSEKFTLAYQKQRELFVILSLKLNKPISFNFPNLLGVLNNAIQHYRESGDIILKATQVYKQFNEIIKLDARKGNFAKKLNEYHLNKPIQNKKFEEIVKLLFAELS
;
A
#
# COMPACT_ATOMS: atom_id res chain seq x y z
N MET A 1 5.72 32.37 -21.48
CA MET A 1 6.59 31.18 -21.34
C MET A 1 7.84 31.26 -22.23
N ASP A 2 9.02 30.91 -21.70
CA ASP A 2 10.29 30.88 -22.44
C ASP A 2 10.32 29.81 -23.54
N HIS A 3 11.02 30.09 -24.65
CA HIS A 3 11.09 29.19 -25.81
C HIS A 3 11.61 27.78 -25.47
N TRP A 4 12.68 27.70 -24.67
CA TRP A 4 13.29 26.41 -24.30
C TRP A 4 12.35 25.54 -23.46
N LYS A 5 11.53 26.15 -22.58
CA LYS A 5 10.54 25.42 -21.76
C LYS A 5 9.43 24.85 -22.61
N LYS A 6 8.96 25.63 -23.59
CA LYS A 6 7.98 25.18 -24.58
C LYS A 6 8.50 23.96 -25.34
N GLN A 7 9.76 24.02 -25.80
CA GLN A 7 10.41 22.87 -26.45
C GLN A 7 10.48 21.66 -25.53
N SER A 8 10.84 21.83 -24.25
CA SER A 8 10.89 20.71 -23.31
C SER A 8 9.52 20.07 -23.05
N ILE A 9 8.45 20.87 -22.98
CA ILE A 9 7.07 20.34 -22.89
C ILE A 9 6.67 19.62 -24.18
N ASP A 10 7.00 20.18 -25.34
CA ASP A 10 6.71 19.55 -26.63
C ASP A 10 7.46 18.21 -26.77
N SER A 11 8.72 18.12 -26.30
CA SER A 11 9.47 16.86 -26.21
C SER A 11 8.80 15.87 -25.26
N PHE A 12 8.34 16.31 -24.08
CA PHE A 12 7.60 15.46 -23.14
C PHE A 12 6.36 14.86 -23.79
N LEU A 13 5.58 15.64 -24.56
CA LEU A 13 4.36 15.18 -25.22
C LEU A 13 4.63 14.06 -26.26
N ILE A 14 5.76 14.14 -26.96
CA ILE A 14 6.18 13.07 -27.89
C ILE A 14 6.67 11.84 -27.11
N GLU A 15 7.48 12.06 -26.08
CA GLU A 15 8.05 10.98 -25.27
C GLU A 15 6.98 10.19 -24.52
N ILE A 16 5.94 10.82 -23.98
CA ILE A 16 4.87 10.11 -23.26
C ILE A 16 4.04 9.21 -24.19
N GLU A 17 3.80 9.63 -25.44
CA GLU A 17 3.14 8.79 -26.45
C GLU A 17 4.03 7.60 -26.83
N ASN A 18 5.31 7.85 -27.13
CA ASN A 18 6.27 6.79 -27.40
C ASN A 18 6.43 5.83 -26.21
N TYR A 19 6.39 6.35 -24.99
CA TYR A 19 6.47 5.56 -23.77
C TYR A 19 5.23 4.70 -23.57
N PHE A 20 4.04 5.18 -23.94
CA PHE A 20 2.85 4.35 -23.96
C PHE A 20 2.97 3.22 -24.98
N LEU A 21 3.50 3.49 -26.18
CA LEU A 21 3.69 2.48 -27.23
C LEU A 21 4.74 1.43 -26.81
N ASP A 22 5.89 1.88 -26.32
CA ASP A 22 7.00 1.06 -25.86
C ASP A 22 7.31 1.32 -24.36
N CYS A 23 6.73 0.48 -23.51
CA CYS A 23 6.93 0.49 -22.06
C CYS A 23 8.14 -0.35 -21.61
N SER A 24 9.08 -0.68 -22.51
CA SER A 24 10.26 -1.47 -22.15
C SER A 24 11.18 -0.72 -21.17
N ALA A 25 11.33 0.60 -21.35
CA ALA A 25 12.12 1.45 -20.49
C ALA A 25 11.48 1.67 -19.11
N ASP A 26 12.29 1.87 -18.07
CA ASP A 26 11.81 2.21 -16.73
C ASP A 26 11.40 3.68 -16.60
N SER A 27 11.87 4.53 -17.51
CA SER A 27 11.60 5.97 -17.53
C SER A 27 11.90 6.55 -18.91
N PHE A 28 11.48 7.80 -19.12
CA PHE A 28 11.85 8.62 -20.27
C PHE A 28 12.45 9.96 -19.82
N GLN A 29 13.25 10.58 -20.69
CA GLN A 29 14.15 11.69 -20.36
C GLN A 29 13.43 12.85 -19.68
N ASN A 30 12.27 13.24 -20.21
CA ASN A 30 11.55 14.43 -19.77
C ASN A 30 10.46 14.14 -18.72
N GLN A 31 10.39 12.93 -18.16
CA GLN A 31 9.34 12.55 -17.20
C GLN A 31 9.22 13.50 -15.98
N SER A 32 10.34 14.09 -15.55
CA SER A 32 10.37 14.96 -14.37
C SER A 32 9.82 16.36 -14.61
N ILE A 33 9.65 16.77 -15.88
CA ILE A 33 9.13 18.09 -16.25
C ILE A 33 7.77 18.32 -15.60
N ILE A 34 6.93 17.29 -15.58
CA ILE A 34 5.56 17.43 -15.10
C ILE A 34 5.44 17.88 -13.66
N ASN A 35 6.47 17.63 -12.84
CA ASN A 35 6.52 18.03 -11.43
C ASN A 35 7.25 19.37 -11.21
N LYS A 36 7.82 19.95 -12.27
CA LYS A 36 8.65 21.18 -12.21
C LYS A 36 8.05 22.36 -12.97
N VAL A 37 6.98 22.14 -13.73
CA VAL A 37 6.27 23.20 -14.47
C VAL A 37 5.55 24.15 -13.51
N ASN A 38 5.56 25.44 -13.83
CA ASN A 38 4.70 26.42 -13.17
C ASN A 38 3.25 26.33 -13.70
N LYS A 39 2.36 27.19 -13.19
CA LYS A 39 0.93 27.16 -13.56
C LYS A 39 0.67 27.42 -15.06
N GLU A 40 1.39 28.35 -15.69
CA GLU A 40 1.24 28.67 -17.12
C GLU A 40 1.73 27.50 -17.98
N GLU A 41 2.89 26.94 -17.64
CA GLU A 41 3.49 25.78 -18.30
C GLU A 41 2.64 24.52 -18.15
N LEU A 42 2.07 24.29 -16.96
CA LEU A 42 1.16 23.18 -16.71
C LEU A 42 -0.12 23.32 -17.54
N GLN A 43 -0.71 24.52 -17.62
CA GLN A 43 -1.88 24.75 -18.48
C GLN A 43 -1.55 24.43 -19.94
N TYR A 44 -0.42 24.94 -20.44
CA TYR A 44 0.03 24.66 -21.80
C TYR A 44 0.25 23.15 -22.07
N LEU A 45 0.81 22.43 -21.10
CA LEU A 45 0.94 20.97 -21.18
C LEU A 45 -0.43 20.29 -21.25
N LEU A 46 -1.35 20.65 -20.34
CA LEU A 46 -2.67 20.01 -20.24
C LEU A 46 -3.58 20.29 -21.43
N ASP A 47 -3.47 21.47 -22.06
CA ASP A 47 -4.22 21.81 -23.27
C ASP A 47 -3.82 20.94 -24.47
N ARG A 48 -2.64 20.32 -24.42
CA ARG A 48 -2.06 19.53 -25.52
C ARG A 48 -1.94 18.04 -25.20
N LEU A 49 -1.99 17.66 -23.94
CA LEU A 49 -1.89 16.26 -23.50
C LEU A 49 -3.27 15.59 -23.61
N ASP A 50 -3.44 14.76 -24.64
CA ASP A 50 -4.65 13.95 -24.82
C ASP A 50 -4.37 12.47 -24.52
N LEU A 51 -4.37 12.11 -23.24
CA LEU A 51 -4.19 10.72 -22.81
C LEU A 51 -5.30 9.79 -23.29
N ALA A 52 -6.53 10.30 -23.45
CA ALA A 52 -7.66 9.50 -23.94
C ALA A 52 -7.40 9.05 -25.38
N LYS A 53 -6.90 9.95 -26.22
CA LYS A 53 -6.47 9.63 -27.59
C LYS A 53 -5.25 8.70 -27.62
N ILE A 54 -4.23 8.95 -26.80
CA ILE A 54 -3.02 8.09 -26.74
C ILE A 54 -3.41 6.64 -26.40
N VAL A 55 -4.28 6.46 -25.41
CA VAL A 55 -4.70 5.12 -24.95
C VAL A 55 -5.81 4.53 -25.82
N GLY A 56 -6.60 5.36 -26.51
CA GLY A 56 -7.73 4.93 -27.33
C GLY A 56 -9.01 4.65 -26.53
N VAL A 57 -9.20 5.30 -25.38
CA VAL A 57 -10.37 5.12 -24.49
C VAL A 57 -10.86 6.45 -23.94
N SER A 58 -12.06 6.47 -23.34
CA SER A 58 -12.53 7.67 -22.64
C SER A 58 -11.63 8.04 -21.45
N HIS A 59 -11.57 9.32 -21.09
CA HIS A 59 -10.78 9.80 -19.94
C HIS A 59 -11.04 9.03 -18.64
N LYS A 60 -12.27 8.52 -18.46
CA LYS A 60 -12.68 7.76 -17.28
C LYS A 60 -12.09 6.36 -17.19
N LEU A 61 -11.60 5.83 -18.31
CA LEU A 61 -11.14 4.45 -18.45
C LEU A 61 -9.63 4.32 -18.65
N ILE A 62 -8.88 5.43 -18.73
CA ILE A 62 -7.43 5.42 -18.98
C ILE A 62 -6.72 4.43 -18.06
N LEU A 63 -6.84 4.58 -16.73
CA LEU A 63 -6.15 3.70 -15.78
C LEU A 63 -6.68 2.27 -15.81
N ASN A 64 -8.00 2.09 -15.97
CA ASN A 64 -8.58 0.76 -16.08
C ASN A 64 -8.03 0.02 -17.30
N GLU A 65 -7.88 0.69 -18.44
CA GLU A 65 -7.36 0.10 -19.67
C GLU A 65 -5.87 -0.19 -19.58
N THR A 66 -5.07 0.76 -19.12
CA THR A 66 -3.61 0.57 -19.05
C THR A 66 -3.23 -0.51 -18.03
N LEU A 67 -3.98 -0.66 -16.93
CA LEU A 67 -3.71 -1.69 -15.92
C LEU A 67 -4.20 -3.10 -16.31
N LYS A 68 -5.07 -3.24 -17.33
CA LYS A 68 -5.44 -4.56 -17.86
C LYS A 68 -4.27 -5.24 -18.57
N ASN A 69 -3.38 -4.46 -19.17
CA ASN A 69 -2.21 -4.97 -19.89
C ASN A 69 -0.95 -4.84 -19.04
N LYS A 70 -0.37 -5.96 -18.60
CA LYS A 70 0.85 -5.98 -17.78
C LYS A 70 2.03 -5.26 -18.44
N GLU A 71 2.11 -5.27 -19.77
CA GLU A 71 3.15 -4.54 -20.50
C GLU A 71 3.04 -3.02 -20.31
N LYS A 72 1.84 -2.52 -20.00
CA LYS A 72 1.57 -1.09 -19.77
C LYS A 72 1.58 -0.71 -18.29
N ASN A 73 2.01 -1.61 -17.39
CA ASN A 73 2.08 -1.33 -15.96
C ASN A 73 3.00 -0.15 -15.65
N LYS A 74 4.17 -0.06 -16.30
CA LYS A 74 5.11 1.06 -16.06
C LYS A 74 4.51 2.41 -16.43
N PHE A 75 3.83 2.48 -17.58
CA PHE A 75 3.06 3.65 -17.99
C PHE A 75 1.97 4.00 -16.98
N SER A 76 1.20 3.00 -16.54
CA SER A 76 0.13 3.15 -15.53
C SER A 76 0.66 3.76 -14.24
N TYR A 77 1.80 3.27 -13.73
CA TYR A 77 2.41 3.81 -12.50
C TYR A 77 3.00 5.21 -12.71
N PHE A 78 3.58 5.48 -13.88
CA PHE A 78 4.06 6.82 -14.22
C PHE A 78 2.91 7.85 -14.18
N ILE A 79 1.79 7.56 -14.86
CA ILE A 79 0.65 8.48 -14.88
C ILE A 79 0.02 8.57 -13.48
N LEU A 80 -0.05 7.47 -12.73
CA LEU A 80 -0.57 7.48 -11.36
C LEU A 80 0.29 8.34 -10.42
N ARG A 81 1.63 8.34 -10.57
CA ARG A 81 2.54 9.21 -9.79
C ARG A 81 2.49 10.68 -10.18
N SER A 82 2.15 10.98 -11.43
CA SER A 82 2.21 12.32 -12.00
C SER A 82 1.01 13.16 -11.57
N LYS A 83 0.97 13.64 -10.31
CA LYS A 83 -0.20 14.30 -9.69
C LYS A 83 -0.75 15.50 -10.48
N ASN A 84 0.10 16.15 -11.27
CA ASN A 84 -0.28 17.28 -12.12
C ASN A 84 -1.06 16.86 -13.40
N ILE A 85 -1.10 15.58 -13.74
CA ILE A 85 -2.01 15.02 -14.75
C ILE A 85 -3.36 14.73 -14.10
N PRO A 86 -4.46 15.36 -14.54
CA PRO A 86 -5.80 14.99 -14.12
C PRO A 86 -6.13 13.56 -14.57
N LEU A 87 -6.54 12.71 -13.64
CA LEU A 87 -6.95 11.33 -13.90
C LEU A 87 -8.23 11.04 -13.12
N GLU A 88 -9.21 10.44 -13.80
CA GLU A 88 -10.36 9.85 -13.15
C GLU A 88 -9.94 8.49 -12.56
N VAL A 89 -10.14 8.33 -11.25
CA VAL A 89 -9.74 7.11 -10.51
C VAL A 89 -10.94 6.34 -9.98
N ASN A 90 -12.11 6.96 -9.84
CA ASN A 90 -13.27 6.37 -9.19
C ASN A 90 -14.20 5.63 -10.15
N HIS A 91 -14.00 5.73 -11.46
CA HIS A 91 -14.87 5.05 -12.42
C HIS A 91 -14.66 3.53 -12.42
N LEU A 92 -15.77 2.80 -12.57
CA LEU A 92 -15.78 1.36 -12.80
C LEU A 92 -15.73 1.09 -14.30
N ASP A 93 -15.03 0.05 -14.73
CA ASP A 93 -15.12 -0.41 -16.10
C ASP A 93 -16.41 -1.21 -16.37
N GLU A 94 -16.61 -1.64 -17.62
CA GLU A 94 -17.78 -2.42 -18.04
C GLU A 94 -17.93 -3.76 -17.30
N THR A 95 -16.84 -4.28 -16.73
CA THR A 95 -16.81 -5.51 -15.93
C THR A 95 -17.03 -5.24 -14.43
N LYS A 96 -17.40 -3.99 -14.06
CA LYS A 96 -17.52 -3.49 -12.69
C LYS A 96 -16.22 -3.56 -11.89
N LYS A 97 -15.07 -3.59 -12.56
CA LYS A 97 -13.77 -3.51 -11.89
C LYS A 97 -13.37 -2.06 -11.73
N SER A 98 -12.91 -1.72 -10.54
CA SER A 98 -12.31 -0.43 -10.22
C SER A 98 -10.82 -0.42 -10.55
N VAL A 99 -10.23 0.78 -10.55
CA VAL A 99 -8.77 0.94 -10.61
C VAL A 99 -8.08 0.24 -9.45
N PHE A 100 -8.68 0.26 -8.24
CA PHE A 100 -8.15 -0.47 -7.08
C PHE A 100 -8.09 -1.97 -7.35
N ILE A 101 -9.15 -2.57 -7.88
CA ILE A 101 -9.17 -4.01 -8.20
C ILE A 101 -8.07 -4.35 -9.22
N ARG A 102 -7.88 -3.52 -10.26
CA ARG A 102 -6.82 -3.73 -11.25
C ARG A 102 -5.42 -3.68 -10.63
N LEU A 103 -5.16 -2.67 -9.79
CA LEU A 103 -3.89 -2.58 -9.04
C LEU A 103 -3.70 -3.76 -8.07
N ALA A 104 -4.77 -4.18 -7.41
CA ALA A 104 -4.74 -5.29 -6.46
C ALA A 104 -4.47 -6.63 -7.16
N GLU A 105 -5.06 -6.88 -8.33
CA GLU A 105 -4.76 -8.05 -9.18
C GLU A 105 -3.28 -8.07 -9.57
N ASN A 106 -2.76 -6.94 -10.09
CA ASN A 106 -1.36 -6.83 -10.47
C ASN A 106 -0.42 -7.03 -9.26
N TYR A 107 -0.69 -6.38 -8.13
CA TYR A 107 0.10 -6.55 -6.91
C TYR A 107 0.08 -7.99 -6.38
N PHE A 108 -1.07 -8.65 -6.43
CA PHE A 108 -1.21 -10.01 -5.91
C PHE A 108 -0.42 -11.02 -6.76
N GLU A 109 -0.50 -10.91 -8.08
CA GLU A 109 0.15 -11.82 -9.03
C GLU A 109 1.66 -11.58 -9.19
N GLU A 110 2.13 -10.36 -8.94
CA GLU A 110 3.53 -9.97 -9.13
C GLU A 110 4.44 -10.54 -8.06
N LYS A 111 5.64 -10.99 -8.43
CA LYS A 111 6.62 -11.49 -7.44
C LYS A 111 7.18 -10.36 -6.57
N ASN A 112 7.16 -9.13 -7.07
CA ASN A 112 7.77 -7.97 -6.44
C ASN A 112 6.72 -7.10 -5.72
N ASN A 113 6.99 -6.77 -4.45
CA ASN A 113 6.08 -5.99 -3.61
C ASN A 113 6.05 -4.47 -3.92
N PHE A 114 6.85 -3.99 -4.87
CA PHE A 114 6.98 -2.55 -5.18
C PHE A 114 5.66 -1.87 -5.59
N LEU A 115 4.68 -2.65 -6.05
CA LEU A 115 3.40 -2.14 -6.53
C LEU A 115 2.46 -1.67 -5.43
N ILE A 116 2.77 -1.98 -4.16
CA ILE A 116 1.89 -1.58 -3.05
C ILE A 116 1.85 -0.07 -2.86
N TYR A 117 2.92 0.65 -3.22
CA TYR A 117 2.94 2.12 -3.20
C TYR A 117 1.94 2.73 -4.17
N SER A 118 1.63 2.05 -5.28
CA SER A 118 0.62 2.50 -6.24
C SER A 118 -0.77 2.59 -5.61
N ILE A 119 -1.07 1.80 -4.57
CA ILE A 119 -2.32 1.93 -3.81
C ILE A 119 -2.36 3.24 -3.01
N SER A 120 -1.24 3.66 -2.43
CA SER A 120 -1.16 4.97 -1.76
C SER A 120 -1.30 6.11 -2.75
N GLU A 121 -0.62 6.01 -3.90
CA GLU A 121 -0.72 6.99 -4.99
C GLU A 121 -2.15 7.09 -5.54
N LEU A 122 -2.88 5.97 -5.57
CA LEU A 122 -4.30 5.94 -5.92
C LEU A 122 -5.15 6.72 -4.89
N PHE A 123 -4.94 6.51 -3.59
CA PHE A 123 -5.65 7.26 -2.55
C PHE A 123 -5.30 8.75 -2.54
N ASP A 124 -4.04 9.10 -2.82
CA ASP A 124 -3.60 10.49 -2.99
C ASP A 124 -4.36 11.24 -4.10
N ARG A 125 -4.91 10.50 -5.08
CA ARG A 125 -5.73 11.05 -6.16
C ARG A 125 -7.22 11.14 -5.81
N GLY A 126 -7.60 10.87 -4.57
CA GLY A 126 -9.00 10.92 -4.14
C GLY A 126 -9.81 9.69 -4.54
N TYR A 127 -9.16 8.55 -4.74
CA TYR A 127 -9.88 7.29 -4.87
C TYR A 127 -10.63 6.96 -3.58
N VAL A 128 -11.89 6.55 -3.72
CA VAL A 128 -12.74 6.08 -2.62
C VAL A 128 -13.02 4.61 -2.82
N VAL A 129 -12.64 3.81 -1.82
CA VAL A 129 -12.95 2.37 -1.74
C VAL A 129 -14.45 2.13 -1.85
N LYS A 130 -14.83 1.16 -2.69
CA LYS A 130 -16.21 0.78 -2.99
C LYS A 130 -16.55 -0.60 -2.43
N GLU A 131 -17.83 -0.95 -2.45
CA GLU A 131 -18.30 -2.28 -2.02
C GLU A 131 -17.67 -3.40 -2.85
N GLU A 132 -17.48 -3.19 -4.15
CA GLU A 132 -16.84 -4.14 -5.06
C GLU A 132 -15.38 -4.42 -4.67
N ASP A 133 -14.64 -3.42 -4.19
CA ASP A 133 -13.26 -3.56 -3.72
C ASP A 133 -13.20 -4.44 -2.46
N GLU A 134 -14.13 -4.20 -1.52
CA GLU A 134 -14.21 -5.00 -0.30
C GLU A 134 -14.60 -6.45 -0.62
N LEU A 135 -15.57 -6.65 -1.51
CA LEU A 135 -15.98 -7.98 -1.95
C LEU A 135 -14.83 -8.71 -2.65
N PHE A 136 -14.14 -8.03 -3.56
CA PHE A 136 -12.97 -8.57 -4.26
C PHE A 136 -11.88 -9.01 -3.27
N THR A 137 -11.48 -8.15 -2.33
CA THR A 137 -10.43 -8.51 -1.35
C THR A 137 -10.85 -9.67 -0.42
N LYS A 138 -12.14 -9.79 -0.08
CA LYS A 138 -12.66 -10.96 0.64
C LYS A 138 -12.55 -12.24 -0.19
N GLN A 139 -12.89 -12.18 -1.48
CA GLN A 139 -12.80 -13.34 -2.38
C GLN A 139 -11.35 -13.77 -2.64
N LEU A 140 -10.43 -12.81 -2.69
CA LEU A 140 -9.00 -13.04 -2.91
C LEU A 140 -8.37 -13.94 -1.83
N PHE A 141 -8.93 -13.97 -0.62
CA PHE A 141 -8.52 -14.89 0.45
C PHE A 141 -8.52 -16.36 0.00
N LYS A 142 -9.45 -16.75 -0.87
CA LYS A 142 -9.56 -18.12 -1.40
C LYS A 142 -8.42 -18.50 -2.35
N LYS A 143 -7.65 -17.52 -2.83
CA LYS A 143 -6.51 -17.73 -3.74
C LYS A 143 -5.16 -17.81 -3.01
N ILE A 144 -5.14 -17.65 -1.68
CA ILE A 144 -3.90 -17.71 -0.89
C ILE A 144 -3.34 -19.14 -0.93
N GLN A 145 -2.11 -19.30 -1.41
CA GLN A 145 -1.40 -20.58 -1.48
C GLN A 145 -0.10 -20.57 -0.69
N SER A 146 0.41 -19.39 -0.36
CA SER A 146 1.68 -19.19 0.35
C SER A 146 1.58 -18.12 1.45
N GLU A 147 2.60 -18.05 2.30
CA GLU A 147 2.75 -16.97 3.28
C GLU A 147 2.87 -15.60 2.60
N SER A 148 3.59 -15.53 1.47
CA SER A 148 3.70 -14.30 0.67
C SER A 148 2.34 -13.82 0.14
N ASP A 149 1.49 -14.74 -0.33
CA ASP A 149 0.13 -14.39 -0.75
C ASP A 149 -0.70 -13.87 0.43
N PHE A 150 -0.53 -14.46 1.61
CA PHE A 150 -1.21 -14.02 2.82
C PHE A 150 -0.77 -12.61 3.24
N GLU A 151 0.51 -12.29 3.13
CA GLU A 151 1.03 -10.93 3.37
C GLU A 151 0.41 -9.91 2.43
N LYS A 152 0.45 -10.19 1.11
CA LYS A 152 -0.14 -9.32 0.09
C LYS A 152 -1.63 -9.12 0.31
N TRP A 153 -2.36 -10.21 0.57
CA TRP A 153 -3.77 -10.15 0.87
C TRP A 153 -4.05 -9.27 2.10
N SER A 154 -3.25 -9.43 3.16
CA SER A 154 -3.39 -8.63 4.39
C SER A 154 -3.19 -7.14 4.11
N MET A 155 -2.17 -6.78 3.33
CA MET A 155 -1.93 -5.39 2.94
C MET A 155 -3.08 -4.80 2.11
N LEU A 156 -3.66 -5.57 1.18
CA LEU A 156 -4.85 -5.14 0.44
C LEU A 156 -6.07 -4.94 1.36
N ARG A 157 -6.27 -5.83 2.34
CA ARG A 157 -7.32 -5.67 3.35
C ARG A 157 -7.09 -4.44 4.22
N PHE A 158 -5.83 -4.12 4.55
CA PHE A 158 -5.50 -2.90 5.27
C PHE A 158 -5.79 -1.66 4.43
N ALA A 159 -5.44 -1.67 3.13
CA ALA A 159 -5.77 -0.57 2.22
C ALA A 159 -7.27 -0.30 2.15
N VAL A 160 -8.10 -1.34 1.94
CA VAL A 160 -9.57 -1.22 1.88
C VAL A 160 -10.13 -0.63 3.18
N LYS A 161 -9.66 -1.11 4.33
CA LYS A 161 -10.15 -0.64 5.63
C LYS A 161 -9.72 0.79 5.98
N LEU A 162 -8.51 1.18 5.59
CA LEU A 162 -7.97 2.49 5.91
C LEU A 162 -8.49 3.56 4.95
N ASN A 163 -8.65 3.23 3.67
CA ASN A 163 -9.17 4.12 2.61
C ASN A 163 -8.58 5.54 2.68
N ASP A 164 -7.27 5.63 2.93
CA ASP A 164 -6.57 6.87 3.23
C ASP A 164 -5.08 6.67 2.96
N SER A 165 -4.48 7.58 2.18
CA SER A 165 -3.08 7.47 1.75
C SER A 165 -2.07 7.59 2.90
N GLU A 166 -2.23 8.57 3.80
CA GLU A 166 -1.29 8.77 4.92
C GLU A 166 -1.36 7.58 5.88
N LYS A 167 -2.58 7.15 6.23
CA LYS A 167 -2.78 5.99 7.10
C LYS A 167 -2.23 4.72 6.47
N PHE A 168 -2.49 4.49 5.19
CA PHE A 168 -1.99 3.31 4.49
C PHE A 168 -0.47 3.30 4.35
N THR A 169 0.14 4.45 4.03
CA THR A 169 1.60 4.60 3.99
C THR A 169 2.22 4.28 5.35
N LEU A 170 1.68 4.83 6.43
CA LEU A 170 2.17 4.54 7.77
C LEU A 170 1.96 3.08 8.17
N ALA A 171 0.82 2.48 7.82
CA ALA A 171 0.54 1.07 8.02
C ALA A 171 1.58 0.18 7.31
N TYR A 172 1.93 0.52 6.07
CA TYR A 172 2.94 -0.21 5.30
C TYR A 172 4.35 -0.05 5.90
N GLN A 173 4.74 1.16 6.32
CA GLN A 173 6.00 1.41 7.01
C GLN A 173 6.12 0.60 8.32
N LYS A 174 4.98 0.36 8.98
CA LYS A 174 4.85 -0.39 10.24
C LYS A 174 4.24 -1.79 10.02
N GLN A 175 4.43 -2.37 8.83
CA GLN A 175 3.79 -3.64 8.47
C GLN A 175 4.19 -4.80 9.38
N ARG A 176 5.44 -4.81 9.89
CA ARG A 176 5.92 -5.86 10.80
C ARG A 176 5.16 -5.82 12.11
N GLU A 177 4.90 -4.64 12.66
CA GLU A 177 4.09 -4.45 13.86
C GLU A 177 2.63 -4.89 13.65
N LEU A 178 2.06 -4.60 12.47
CA LEU A 178 0.74 -5.10 12.11
C LEU A 178 0.70 -6.63 12.00
N PHE A 179 1.74 -7.26 11.45
CA PHE A 179 1.83 -8.72 11.39
C PHE A 179 2.04 -9.36 12.75
N VAL A 180 2.65 -8.68 13.73
CA VAL A 180 2.65 -9.15 15.14
C VAL A 180 1.22 -9.21 15.67
N ILE A 181 0.43 -8.14 15.48
CA ILE A 181 -0.96 -8.09 15.94
C ILE A 181 -1.82 -9.15 15.23
N LEU A 182 -1.61 -9.32 13.92
CA LEU A 182 -2.30 -10.35 13.14
C LEU A 182 -1.91 -11.77 13.59
N SER A 183 -0.64 -11.99 13.94
CA SER A 183 -0.16 -13.26 14.50
C SER A 183 -0.87 -13.60 15.81
N LEU A 184 -1.04 -12.60 16.69
CA LEU A 184 -1.78 -12.75 17.94
C LEU A 184 -3.26 -13.05 17.70
N LYS A 185 -3.90 -12.34 16.76
CA LYS A 185 -5.31 -12.55 16.40
C LYS A 185 -5.58 -13.95 15.84
N LEU A 186 -4.67 -14.47 15.01
CA LEU A 186 -4.80 -15.77 14.36
C LEU A 186 -4.16 -16.93 15.13
N ASN A 187 -3.59 -16.65 16.30
CA ASN A 187 -2.88 -17.62 17.14
C ASN A 187 -1.79 -18.42 16.39
N LYS A 188 -1.04 -17.76 15.51
CA LYS A 188 0.12 -18.36 14.82
C LYS A 188 1.07 -17.27 14.30
N PRO A 189 2.39 -17.52 14.21
CA PRO A 189 3.30 -16.61 13.53
C PRO A 189 2.86 -16.35 12.08
N ILE A 190 2.83 -15.07 11.70
CA ILE A 190 2.57 -14.58 10.34
C ILE A 190 3.75 -13.68 9.97
N SER A 191 4.40 -13.93 8.84
CA SER A 191 5.54 -13.14 8.35
C SER A 191 6.78 -13.22 9.23
N PHE A 192 6.86 -14.24 10.08
CA PHE A 192 7.99 -14.43 10.99
C PHE A 192 8.43 -15.89 10.97
N ASN A 193 9.73 -16.12 10.78
CA ASN A 193 10.33 -17.44 10.90
C ASN A 193 10.58 -17.82 12.37
N PHE A 194 9.51 -17.81 13.17
CA PHE A 194 9.52 -18.28 14.55
C PHE A 194 8.61 -19.51 14.70
N PRO A 195 8.96 -20.48 15.54
CA PRO A 195 8.16 -21.68 15.73
C PRO A 195 6.84 -21.42 16.48
N ASN A 196 6.72 -20.30 17.21
CA ASN A 196 5.56 -19.97 18.02
C ASN A 196 5.49 -18.45 18.34
N LEU A 197 4.39 -18.04 18.98
CA LEU A 197 4.15 -16.64 19.36
C LEU A 197 5.11 -16.09 20.41
N LEU A 198 5.74 -16.95 21.23
CA LEU A 198 6.77 -16.51 22.18
C LEU A 198 7.97 -15.91 21.44
N GLY A 199 8.39 -16.50 20.32
CA GLY A 199 9.44 -15.93 19.45
C GLY A 199 9.03 -14.57 18.88
N VAL A 200 7.81 -14.49 18.33
CA VAL A 200 7.23 -13.26 17.77
C VAL A 200 7.23 -12.13 18.79
N LEU A 201 6.74 -12.38 20.00
CA LEU A 201 6.65 -11.35 21.04
C LEU A 201 8.00 -10.98 21.66
N ASN A 202 8.92 -11.94 21.81
CA ASN A 202 10.28 -11.63 22.23
C ASN A 202 10.97 -10.67 21.25
N ASN A 203 10.72 -10.83 19.95
CA ASN A 203 11.21 -9.92 18.92
C ASN A 203 10.47 -8.58 19.00
N ALA A 204 9.14 -8.61 19.10
CA ALA A 204 8.32 -7.40 19.10
C ALA A 204 8.61 -6.46 20.27
N ILE A 205 8.68 -6.98 21.49
CA ILE A 205 8.97 -6.16 22.69
C ILE A 205 10.40 -5.60 22.67
N GLN A 206 11.33 -6.25 21.98
CA GLN A 206 12.70 -5.75 21.86
C GLN A 206 12.83 -4.67 20.77
N HIS A 207 12.20 -4.87 19.60
CA HIS A 207 12.46 -4.05 18.42
C HIS A 207 11.35 -3.06 18.06
N TYR A 208 10.10 -3.31 18.47
CA TYR A 208 8.93 -2.49 18.12
C TYR A 208 8.37 -1.74 19.32
N ARG A 209 9.28 -1.19 20.14
CA ARG A 209 8.97 -0.67 21.47
C ARG A 209 7.99 0.52 21.47
N GLU A 210 8.02 1.35 20.43
CA GLU A 210 7.08 2.47 20.23
C GLU A 210 5.64 2.00 19.95
N SER A 211 5.46 0.73 19.58
CA SER A 211 4.18 0.06 19.39
C SER A 211 3.90 -0.96 20.50
N GLY A 212 4.72 -0.98 21.55
CA GLY A 212 4.70 -2.02 22.58
C GLY A 212 3.38 -2.08 23.34
N ASP A 213 2.78 -0.94 23.69
CA ASP A 213 1.53 -0.90 24.45
C ASP A 213 0.38 -1.55 23.68
N ILE A 214 0.24 -1.20 22.39
CA ILE A 214 -0.85 -1.75 21.57
C ILE A 214 -0.62 -3.24 21.27
N ILE A 215 0.63 -3.69 21.13
CA ILE A 215 0.99 -5.11 21.00
C ILE A 215 0.68 -5.89 22.29
N LEU A 216 0.99 -5.32 23.45
CA LEU A 216 0.66 -5.94 24.75
C LEU A 216 -0.87 -5.96 24.97
N LYS A 217 -1.58 -4.88 24.62
CA LYS A 217 -3.06 -4.86 24.62
C LYS A 217 -3.62 -5.97 23.73
N ALA A 218 -3.10 -6.13 22.52
CA ALA A 218 -3.51 -7.21 21.61
C ALA A 218 -3.26 -8.60 22.19
N THR A 219 -2.14 -8.79 22.88
CA THR A 219 -1.80 -10.07 23.54
C THR A 219 -2.83 -10.45 24.61
N GLN A 220 -3.34 -9.46 25.35
CA GLN A 220 -4.40 -9.65 26.35
C GLN A 220 -5.77 -9.88 25.70
N VAL A 221 -6.17 -9.00 24.77
CA VAL A 221 -7.49 -9.05 24.10
C VAL A 221 -7.69 -10.38 23.36
N TYR A 222 -6.65 -10.86 22.66
CA TYR A 222 -6.70 -12.15 21.97
C TYR A 222 -6.34 -13.34 22.86
N LYS A 223 -6.26 -13.15 24.18
CA LYS A 223 -6.08 -14.19 25.21
C LYS A 223 -4.82 -15.05 25.03
N GLN A 224 -3.76 -14.47 24.47
CA GLN A 224 -2.51 -15.19 24.20
C GLN A 224 -1.55 -15.17 25.40
N PHE A 225 -1.68 -14.19 26.30
CA PHE A 225 -0.70 -13.92 27.36
C PHE A 225 -0.35 -15.15 28.21
N ASN A 226 -1.34 -15.89 28.69
CA ASN A 226 -1.12 -17.06 29.54
C ASN A 226 -0.33 -18.16 28.84
N GLU A 227 -0.59 -18.41 27.55
CA GLU A 227 0.13 -19.41 26.78
C GLU A 227 1.59 -18.99 26.55
N ILE A 228 1.83 -17.70 26.33
CA ILE A 228 3.19 -17.15 26.19
C ILE A 228 3.97 -17.31 27.49
N ILE A 229 3.37 -17.00 28.64
CA ILE A 229 4.02 -17.17 29.96
C ILE A 229 4.33 -18.64 30.24
N LYS A 230 3.42 -19.57 29.91
CA LYS A 230 3.68 -21.02 30.03
C LYS A 230 4.88 -21.45 29.19
N LEU A 231 4.96 -20.98 27.95
CA LEU A 231 6.09 -21.28 27.05
C LEU A 231 7.40 -20.67 27.55
N ASP A 232 7.35 -19.48 28.17
CA ASP A 232 8.52 -18.79 28.70
C ASP A 232 9.04 -19.37 30.02
N ALA A 233 8.24 -20.17 30.73
CA ALA A 233 8.52 -20.63 32.10
C ALA A 233 9.92 -21.24 32.31
N ARG A 234 10.52 -21.87 31.28
CA ARG A 234 11.86 -22.47 31.38
C ARG A 234 13.00 -21.46 31.26
N LYS A 235 12.84 -20.40 30.47
CA LYS A 235 13.91 -19.45 30.15
C LYS A 235 13.71 -18.07 30.77
N GLY A 236 12.47 -17.65 31.00
CA GLY A 236 12.12 -16.35 31.58
C GLY A 236 12.54 -15.15 30.73
N ASN A 237 12.83 -15.37 29.44
CA ASN A 237 13.40 -14.34 28.56
C ASN A 237 12.35 -13.28 28.23
N PHE A 238 11.12 -13.71 27.96
CA PHE A 238 10.03 -12.78 27.69
C PHE A 238 9.67 -11.98 28.94
N ALA A 239 9.57 -12.64 30.11
CA ALA A 239 9.33 -11.96 31.38
C ALA A 239 10.40 -10.89 31.68
N LYS A 240 11.68 -11.21 31.46
CA LYS A 240 12.79 -10.24 31.62
C LYS A 240 12.64 -9.05 30.67
N LYS A 241 12.39 -9.29 29.38
CA LYS A 241 12.20 -8.23 28.37
C LYS A 241 10.97 -7.37 28.66
N LEU A 242 9.89 -7.97 29.15
CA LEU A 242 8.67 -7.25 29.53
C LEU A 242 8.94 -6.31 30.71
N ASN A 243 9.65 -6.79 31.73
CA ASN A 243 10.08 -5.95 32.85
C ASN A 243 10.98 -4.80 32.39
N GLU A 244 11.95 -5.08 31.53
CA GLU A 244 12.82 -4.05 30.93
C GLU A 244 12.04 -3.02 30.11
N TYR A 245 11.05 -3.48 29.34
CA TYR A 245 10.14 -2.62 28.59
C TYR A 245 9.39 -1.66 29.52
N HIS A 246 8.85 -2.15 30.63
CA HIS A 246 8.13 -1.32 31.59
C HIS A 246 9.04 -0.31 32.32
N LEU A 247 10.26 -0.72 32.68
CA LEU A 247 11.23 0.17 33.31
C LEU A 247 11.72 1.27 32.37
N ASN A 248 11.86 0.97 31.08
CA ASN A 248 12.42 1.87 30.08
C ASN A 248 11.42 2.22 28.97
N LYS A 249 10.15 2.40 29.32
CA LYS A 249 9.05 2.51 28.36
C LYS A 249 9.22 3.72 27.43
N PRO A 250 9.28 3.56 26.10
CA PRO A 250 9.40 4.69 25.18
C PRO A 250 8.05 5.40 24.99
N ILE A 251 8.10 6.59 24.40
CA ILE A 251 6.90 7.29 23.93
C ILE A 251 6.23 6.43 22.86
N GLN A 252 4.92 6.20 23.01
CA GLN A 252 4.16 5.36 22.08
C GLN A 252 3.71 6.14 20.84
N ASN A 253 3.67 5.45 19.70
CA ASN A 253 3.24 6.03 18.43
C ASN A 253 1.70 6.08 18.32
N LYS A 254 1.12 7.22 18.70
CA LYS A 254 -0.34 7.42 18.70
C LYS A 254 -0.98 7.27 17.31
N LYS A 255 -0.34 7.79 16.26
CA LYS A 255 -0.85 7.66 14.88
C LYS A 255 -0.95 6.19 14.45
N PHE A 256 0.05 5.38 14.81
CA PHE A 256 0.01 3.94 14.56
C PHE A 256 -1.07 3.24 15.39
N GLU A 257 -1.25 3.63 16.67
CA GLU A 257 -2.32 3.08 17.51
C GLU A 257 -3.72 3.33 16.91
N GLU A 258 -3.97 4.52 16.39
CA GLU A 258 -5.22 4.86 15.69
C GLU A 258 -5.46 3.96 14.46
N ILE A 259 -4.41 3.73 13.65
CA ILE A 259 -4.45 2.79 12.51
C ILE A 259 -4.81 1.39 12.99
N VAL A 260 -4.16 0.92 14.07
CA VAL A 260 -4.44 -0.41 14.62
C VAL A 260 -5.90 -0.53 15.06
N LYS A 261 -6.47 0.48 15.71
CA LYS A 261 -7.88 0.47 16.15
C LYS A 261 -8.85 0.43 14.97
N LEU A 262 -8.53 1.10 13.86
CA LEU A 262 -9.32 1.02 12.63
C LEU A 262 -9.26 -0.38 11.99
N LEU A 263 -8.08 -0.99 11.97
CA LEU A 263 -7.87 -2.32 11.38
C LEU A 263 -8.45 -3.45 12.24
N PHE A 264 -8.34 -3.30 13.55
CA PHE A 264 -8.68 -4.27 14.59
C PHE A 264 -9.57 -3.62 15.65
N ALA A 265 -10.87 -3.50 15.33
CA ALA A 265 -11.84 -2.78 16.15
C ALA A 265 -11.88 -3.26 17.62
N GLU A 266 -11.57 -4.53 17.87
CA GLU A 266 -11.52 -5.13 19.21
C GLU A 266 -10.41 -4.54 20.10
N LEU A 267 -9.46 -3.80 19.52
CA LEU A 267 -8.38 -3.10 20.21
C LEU A 267 -8.68 -1.64 20.51
N SER A 268 -9.90 -1.16 20.22
CA SER A 268 -10.33 0.20 20.54
C SER A 268 -10.35 0.45 22.05
#